data_AF-A0A7Z9UMG0-F1
#
_entry.id   AF-A0A7Z9UMG0-F1
#
_cell.length_a   1.000
_cell.length_b   1.000
_cell.length_c   1.000
_cell.angle_alpha   90.00
_cell.angle_beta   90.00
_cell.angle_gamma   90.00
#
_symmetry.space_group_name_H-M   'P 1'
#
loop_
_entity.id
_entity.type
_entity.pdbx_description
1 polymer ?
#
loop_
_entity_poly.entity_id
_entity_poly.type
_entity_poly.pdbx_seq_one_letter_code
_entity_poly.pdbx_strand_id
1 'polypeptide(L)'
;MKVQRLSAPRPQNIVMLLTDKRPVIRALSCELLGWRLDRSASEMMANLAKHDSSPHVRQACEVALLKIRRKELVSAANSGP
;
A
#
# COMPACT_ATOMS: atom_id res chain seq x y z
N MET A 1 10.63 33.77 -7.04
CA MET A 1 10.94 32.35 -6.76
C MET A 1 10.08 31.46 -7.65
N LYS A 2 10.68 30.65 -8.53
CA LYS A 2 9.93 29.65 -9.32
C LYS A 2 9.75 28.41 -8.44
N VAL A 3 8.51 28.13 -8.05
CA VAL A 3 8.16 26.82 -7.47
C VAL A 3 8.27 25.81 -8.60
N GLN A 4 9.41 25.14 -8.69
CA GLN A 4 9.57 24.00 -9.58
C GLN A 4 8.67 22.92 -8.99
N ARG A 5 7.48 22.69 -9.59
CA ARG A 5 6.72 21.47 -9.29
C ARG A 5 7.69 20.34 -9.57
N LEU A 6 8.08 19.62 -8.52
CA LEU A 6 8.79 18.37 -8.68
C LEU A 6 7.94 17.53 -9.63
N SER A 7 8.42 17.37 -10.86
CA SER A 7 7.98 16.35 -11.80
C SER A 7 8.41 15.00 -11.26
N ALA A 8 8.04 14.69 -10.02
CA ALA A 8 8.21 13.38 -9.46
C ALA A 8 7.44 12.46 -10.42
N PRO A 9 8.10 11.45 -11.02
CA PRO A 9 7.41 10.51 -11.88
C PRO A 9 6.23 10.00 -11.09
N ARG A 10 5.00 10.22 -11.61
CA ARG A 10 3.81 9.52 -11.11
C ARG A 10 4.22 8.05 -11.10
N PRO A 11 4.26 7.35 -9.96
CA PRO A 11 4.66 5.95 -9.97
C PRO A 11 3.63 5.21 -10.81
N GLN A 12 3.97 4.92 -12.06
CA GLN A 12 3.06 4.28 -13.01
C GLN A 12 2.70 2.87 -12.54
N ASN A 13 3.43 2.35 -11.57
CA ASN A 13 3.05 1.15 -10.83
C ASN A 13 3.50 1.21 -9.37
N ILE A 14 2.61 1.59 -8.45
CA ILE A 14 2.88 1.62 -7.00
C ILE A 14 3.24 0.22 -6.48
N VAL A 15 2.71 -0.85 -7.11
CA VAL A 15 3.06 -2.23 -6.74
C VAL A 15 4.55 -2.49 -6.92
N MET A 16 5.19 -1.92 -7.94
CA MET A 16 6.64 -2.06 -8.14
C MET A 16 7.45 -1.39 -7.03
N LEU A 17 6.93 -0.35 -6.39
CA LEU A 17 7.64 0.35 -5.33
C LEU A 17 7.68 -0.43 -4.00
N LEU A 18 6.90 -1.51 -3.87
CA LEU A 18 6.98 -2.45 -2.75
C LEU A 18 8.32 -3.20 -2.69
N THR A 19 9.12 -3.17 -3.74
CA THR A 19 10.48 -3.78 -3.76
C THR A 19 11.60 -2.73 -3.74
N ASP A 20 11.30 -1.44 -3.55
CA ASP A 20 12.32 -0.40 -3.48
C ASP A 20 13.30 -0.67 -2.32
N LYS A 21 14.59 -0.41 -2.55
CA LYS A 21 15.64 -0.65 -1.56
C LYS A 21 15.45 0.18 -0.29
N ARG A 22 14.85 1.36 -0.40
CA ARG A 22 14.61 2.29 0.71
C ARG A 22 13.34 1.88 1.45
N PRO A 23 13.43 1.57 2.76
CA PRO A 23 12.26 1.17 3.55
C PRO A 23 11.13 2.21 3.54
N VAL A 24 11.48 3.50 3.50
CA VAL A 24 10.49 4.59 3.44
C VAL A 24 9.62 4.52 2.18
N ILE A 25 10.19 4.13 1.03
CA ILE A 25 9.43 4.03 -0.21
C ILE A 25 8.49 2.83 -0.17
N ARG A 26 8.93 1.69 0.37
CA ARG A 26 8.07 0.51 0.56
C ARG A 26 6.90 0.81 1.50
N ALA A 27 7.16 1.48 2.63
CA ALA A 27 6.14 1.87 3.60
C ALA A 27 5.09 2.81 2.97
N LEU A 28 5.52 3.90 2.33
CA LEU A 28 4.63 4.83 1.62
C LEU A 28 3.82 4.14 0.52
N SER A 29 4.39 3.12 -0.12
CA SER A 29 3.68 2.34 -1.14
C SER A 29 2.58 1.48 -0.52
N CYS A 30 2.85 0.80 0.60
CA CYS A 30 1.82 0.08 1.36
C CYS A 30 0.70 1.03 1.81
N GLU A 31 1.04 2.20 2.37
CA GLU A 31 0.04 3.20 2.79
C GLU A 31 -0.85 3.67 1.63
N LEU A 32 -0.24 4.02 0.49
CA LEU A 32 -0.95 4.49 -0.69
C LEU A 32 -1.87 3.42 -1.28
N LEU A 33 -1.42 2.16 -1.35
CA LEU A 33 -2.27 1.04 -1.78
C LEU A 33 -3.44 0.84 -0.82
N GLY A 34 -3.20 0.90 0.49
CA GLY A 34 -4.24 0.82 1.51
C GLY A 34 -5.27 1.96 1.43
N TRP A 35 -4.84 3.18 1.13
CA TRP A 35 -5.75 4.33 0.93
C TRP A 35 -6.59 4.20 -0.34
N ARG A 36 -5.99 3.66 -1.41
CA ARG A 36 -6.69 3.37 -2.66
C ARG A 36 -7.59 2.14 -2.58
N LEU A 37 -7.52 1.38 -1.48
CA LEU A 37 -8.16 0.08 -1.33
C LEU A 37 -7.77 -0.86 -2.49
N ASP A 38 -6.53 -0.72 -2.94
CA ASP A 38 -6.00 -1.44 -4.10
C ASP A 38 -5.49 -2.82 -3.68
N ARG A 39 -6.26 -3.84 -4.03
CA ARG A 39 -5.98 -5.23 -3.70
C ARG A 39 -4.98 -5.92 -4.65
N SER A 40 -4.52 -5.23 -5.70
CA SER A 40 -3.63 -5.83 -6.71
C SER A 40 -2.32 -6.36 -6.14
N ALA A 41 -1.93 -5.92 -4.95
CA ALA A 41 -0.69 -6.30 -4.28
C ALA A 41 -0.90 -6.95 -2.89
N SER A 42 -2.09 -7.45 -2.57
CA SER A 42 -2.39 -7.99 -1.23
C SER A 42 -1.44 -9.10 -0.79
N GLU A 43 -1.06 -10.02 -1.68
CA GLU A 43 -0.12 -11.10 -1.37
C GLU A 43 1.29 -10.56 -1.08
N MET A 44 1.77 -9.61 -1.90
CA MET A 44 3.06 -8.98 -1.70
C MET A 44 3.10 -8.18 -0.39
N MET A 45 2.05 -7.42 -0.09
CA MET A 45 1.91 -6.71 1.19
C MET A 45 1.86 -7.67 2.39
N ALA A 46 1.22 -8.83 2.25
CA ALA A 46 1.19 -9.85 3.31
C ALA A 46 2.57 -10.46 3.57
N ASN A 47 3.36 -10.66 2.50
CA ASN A 47 4.74 -11.10 2.63
C ASN A 47 5.61 -10.05 3.33
N LEU A 48 5.51 -8.78 2.93
CA LEU A 48 6.23 -7.68 3.56
C LEU A 48 5.83 -7.48 5.03
N ALA A 49 4.54 -7.59 5.35
CA ALA A 49 4.05 -7.52 6.73
C ALA A 49 4.74 -8.53 7.66
N LYS A 50 5.06 -9.73 7.15
CA LYS A 50 5.70 -10.79 7.93
C LYS A 50 7.23 -10.70 7.95
N HIS A 51 7.84 -10.29 6.84
CA HIS A 51 9.25 -10.56 6.59
C HIS A 51 10.10 -9.32 6.26
N ASP A 52 9.51 -8.12 6.09
CA ASP A 52 10.31 -6.93 5.84
C ASP A 52 11.22 -6.61 7.03
N SER A 53 12.47 -6.26 6.74
CA SER A 53 13.47 -5.93 7.77
C SER A 53 13.10 -4.69 8.57
N SER A 54 12.36 -3.75 7.97
CA SER A 54 11.90 -2.54 8.63
C SER A 54 10.59 -2.77 9.38
N PRO A 55 10.54 -2.55 10.72
CA PRO A 55 9.30 -2.62 11.49
C PRO A 55 8.21 -1.67 10.97
N HIS A 56 8.63 -0.50 10.47
CA HIS A 56 7.69 0.48 9.93
C HIS A 56 7.02 0.00 8.64
N VAL A 57 7.76 -0.70 7.77
CA VAL A 57 7.17 -1.30 6.57
C VAL A 57 6.17 -2.39 6.97
N ARG A 58 6.52 -3.24 7.93
CA ARG A 58 5.61 -4.29 8.41
C ARG A 58 4.27 -3.71 8.88
N GLN A 59 4.33 -2.71 9.75
CA GLN A 59 3.15 -2.02 10.28
C GLN A 59 2.33 -1.34 9.18
N ALA A 60 2.98 -0.65 8.23
CA ALA A 60 2.30 0.02 7.13
C ALA A 60 1.50 -0.98 6.28
N CYS A 61 2.07 -2.14 5.98
CA CYS A 61 1.42 -3.17 5.18
C CYS A 61 0.28 -3.87 5.95
N GLU A 62 0.42 -4.11 7.26
CA GLU A 62 -0.68 -4.60 8.10
C GLU A 62 -1.89 -3.64 8.10
N VAL A 63 -1.65 -2.35 8.29
CA VAL A 63 -2.70 -1.32 8.27
C VAL A 63 -3.38 -1.26 6.89
N ALA A 64 -2.60 -1.33 5.80
CA ALA A 64 -3.13 -1.33 4.45
C ALA A 64 -4.04 -2.54 4.18
N LEU A 65 -3.60 -3.75 4.56
CA LEU A 65 -4.37 -4.98 4.41
C LEU A 65 -5.68 -4.95 5.22
N LEU A 66 -5.64 -4.43 6.46
CA LEU A 66 -6.84 -4.26 7.27
C LEU A 66 -7.86 -3.30 6.63
N LYS A 67 -7.41 -2.21 6.01
CA LYS A 67 -8.27 -1.27 5.28
C LYS A 67 -8.96 -1.95 4.09
N ILE A 68 -8.18 -2.67 3.28
CA ILE A 68 -8.68 -3.41 2.12
C ILE A 68 -9.73 -4.45 2.55
N ARG A 69 -9.39 -5.29 3.55
CA ARG A 69 -10.28 -6.33 4.06
C ARG A 69 -11.59 -5.76 4.62
N ARG A 70 -11.52 -4.64 5.34
CA ARG A 70 -12.72 -3.98 5.88
C ARG A 70 -13.65 -3.53 4.76
N LYS A 71 -13.13 -2.98 3.65
CA LYS A 71 -13.95 -2.58 2.50
C LYS A 71 -14.69 -3.78 1.91
N GLU A 72 -14.03 -4.93 1.78
CA GLU A 72 -14.61 -6.16 1.24
C GLU A 72 -15.77 -6.68 2.11
N LEU A 73 -15.58 -6.69 3.43
CA LEU A 73 -16.62 -7.08 4.39
C LEU A 73 -17.85 -6.16 4.30
N VAL A 74 -17.63 -4.85 4.19
CA VAL A 74 -18.71 -3.87 4.02
C VAL A 74 -19.43 -4.07 2.69
N SER A 75 -18.70 -4.33 1.60
CA SER A 75 -19.35 -4.61 0.31
C SER A 75 -20.18 -5.89 0.33
N ALA A 76 -19.66 -6.97 0.95
CA ALA A 76 -20.36 -8.25 1.04
C ALA A 76 -21.66 -8.15 1.85
N ALA A 77 -21.64 -7.38 2.94
CA ALA A 77 -22.83 -7.12 3.76
C ALA A 77 -23.91 -6.33 3.00
N ASN A 78 -23.51 -5.44 2.09
CA ASN A 78 -24.43 -4.62 1.29
C ASN A 78 -24.92 -5.33 0.01
N SER A 79 -24.37 -6.50 -0.32
CA SER A 79 -24.75 -7.30 -1.48
C SER A 79 -25.57 -8.54 -1.10
N GLY A 80 -26.34 -8.47 0.00
CA GLY A 80 -27.31 -9.52 0.38
C GLY A 80 -28.40 -9.73 -0.69
N PRO A 81 -29.09 -10.89 -0.68
CA PRO A 81 -30.05 -11.31 -1.71
C PRO A 81 -31.24 -10.36 -1.86
#